data_AF-A0A8B6H2P0-F1
#
_entry.id   AF-A0A8B6H2P0-F1
#
_cell.length_a   1.000
_cell.length_b   1.000
_cell.length_c   1.000
_cell.angle_alpha   90.00
_cell.angle_beta   90.00
_cell.angle_gamma   90.00
#
_symmetry.space_group_name_H-M   'P 1'
#
loop_
_entity.id
_entity.type
_entity.pdbx_description
1 polymer ?
#
loop_
_entity_poly.entity_id
_entity_poly.type
_entity_poly.pdbx_seq_one_letter_code
_entity_poly.pdbx_strand_id
1 'polypeptide(L)'
;MTLKFHSNQNNIPVEYLDCIPTDEVLDALAPQIGQIFFQLGAEIGLSIANLENIQSNNYQDLAAQNKEVLFIWREDRTVKPTLQVLVQALVNVGRGAHCLQEVLKNVDLNTLRGSKEVGGRGAIPKKLKNTSEQKPHSQKKGSKKCSIA
;
A
#
# COMPACT_ATOMS: atom_id res chain seq x y z
N MET A 1 28.16 12.95 -15.72
CA MET A 1 28.15 11.47 -15.81
C MET A 1 26.76 11.03 -16.19
N THR A 2 26.54 10.68 -17.45
CA THR A 2 25.23 10.28 -17.96
C THR A 2 25.11 8.77 -17.79
N LEU A 3 24.31 8.32 -16.82
CA LEU A 3 24.01 6.90 -16.65
C LEU A 3 23.25 6.44 -17.90
N LYS A 4 23.94 5.70 -18.76
CA LYS A 4 23.34 5.00 -19.88
C LYS A 4 22.55 3.83 -19.29
N PHE A 5 21.24 4.01 -19.16
CA PHE A 5 20.32 2.90 -19.00
C PHE A 5 20.51 1.99 -20.21
N HIS A 6 21.06 0.80 -19.99
CA HIS A 6 21.07 -0.26 -21.00
C HIS A 6 19.63 -0.76 -21.14
N SER A 7 18.85 -0.03 -21.94
CA SER A 7 17.50 -0.36 -22.36
C SER A 7 17.54 -1.63 -23.21
N ASN A 8 17.33 -2.79 -22.60
CA ASN A 8 16.91 -3.99 -23.33
C ASN A 8 16.23 -5.07 -22.47
N GLN A 9 15.57 -4.70 -21.36
CA GLN A 9 14.83 -5.66 -20.52
C GLN A 9 13.43 -5.18 -20.08
N ASN A 10 12.99 -3.99 -20.50
CA ASN A 10 11.69 -3.45 -20.15
C ASN A 10 10.80 -3.44 -21.41
N ASN A 11 10.17 -4.57 -21.72
CA ASN A 11 9.26 -4.70 -22.86
C ASN A 11 7.87 -4.10 -22.57
N ILE A 12 7.83 -3.07 -21.73
CA ILE A 12 6.63 -2.28 -21.44
C ILE A 12 6.66 -1.12 -22.44
N PRO A 13 5.67 -0.98 -23.33
CA PRO A 13 5.68 0.10 -24.30
C PRO A 13 5.71 1.45 -23.58
N VAL A 14 6.56 2.36 -24.08
CA VAL A 14 6.89 3.63 -23.42
C VAL A 14 5.63 4.47 -23.21
N GLU A 15 4.65 4.35 -24.11
CA GLU A 15 3.35 5.02 -24.05
C GLU A 15 2.52 4.68 -22.80
N TYR A 16 2.80 3.57 -22.11
CA TYR A 16 2.10 3.18 -20.89
C TYR A 16 2.82 3.61 -19.61
N LEU A 17 4.09 4.03 -19.68
CA LEU A 17 4.87 4.37 -18.48
C LEU A 17 4.28 5.57 -17.71
N ASP A 18 3.61 6.48 -18.40
CA ASP A 18 2.92 7.63 -17.81
C ASP A 18 1.51 7.34 -17.28
N CYS A 19 0.99 6.13 -17.52
CA CYS A 19 -0.33 5.71 -17.08
C CYS A 19 -0.36 5.40 -15.58
N ILE A 20 -1.50 5.67 -14.95
CA ILE A 20 -1.80 5.23 -13.59
C ILE A 20 -2.26 3.77 -13.66
N PRO A 21 -1.69 2.84 -12.87
CA PRO A 21 -2.12 1.45 -12.85
C PRO A 21 -3.55 1.32 -12.32
N THR A 22 -4.36 0.49 -12.99
CA THR A 22 -5.72 0.15 -12.57
C THR A 22 -5.71 -0.87 -11.43
N ASP A 23 -6.84 -0.99 -10.72
CA ASP A 23 -7.06 -1.99 -9.66
C ASP A 23 -6.71 -3.40 -10.12
N GLU A 24 -7.09 -3.77 -11.35
CA GLU A 24 -6.79 -5.08 -11.95
C GLU A 24 -5.29 -5.34 -12.06
N VAL A 25 -4.51 -4.33 -12.45
CA VAL A 25 -3.05 -4.44 -12.53
C VAL A 25 -2.44 -4.59 -11.15
N LEU A 26 -2.90 -3.81 -10.17
CA LEU A 26 -2.39 -3.88 -8.80
C LEU A 26 -2.74 -5.22 -8.13
N ASP A 27 -3.94 -5.73 -8.35
CA ASP A 27 -4.41 -7.01 -7.82
C ASP A 27 -3.65 -8.20 -8.40
N ALA A 28 -3.40 -8.18 -9.72
CA ALA A 28 -2.61 -9.21 -10.37
C ALA A 28 -1.12 -9.13 -10.00
N LEU A 29 -0.60 -7.94 -9.68
CA LEU A 29 0.80 -7.72 -9.32
C LEU A 29 1.11 -8.10 -7.87
N ALA A 30 0.19 -7.84 -6.93
CA ALA A 30 0.38 -8.07 -5.50
C ALA A 30 0.94 -9.46 -5.13
N PRO A 31 0.42 -10.60 -5.66
CA PRO A 31 1.00 -11.91 -5.36
C PRO A 31 2.38 -12.14 -6.01
N GLN A 32 2.69 -11.43 -7.10
CA GLN A 32 3.96 -11.56 -7.83
C GLN A 32 5.12 -10.82 -7.17
N ILE A 33 4.85 -9.94 -6.19
CA ILE A 33 5.86 -9.13 -5.51
C ILE A 33 6.55 -9.89 -4.36
N GLY A 34 5.91 -10.90 -3.76
CA GLY A 34 6.51 -11.68 -2.66
C GLY A 34 6.80 -10.87 -1.39
N GLN A 35 7.85 -11.20 -0.64
CA GLN A 35 8.11 -10.66 0.71
C GLN A 35 8.89 -9.33 0.71
N ILE A 36 8.50 -8.35 -0.11
CA ILE A 36 9.20 -7.06 -0.19
C ILE A 36 8.30 -5.83 -0.04
N PHE A 37 7.09 -6.00 0.49
CA PHE A 37 6.11 -4.91 0.65
C PHE A 37 6.70 -3.69 1.36
N PHE A 38 7.56 -3.91 2.36
CA PHE A 38 8.15 -2.85 3.17
C PHE A 38 9.17 -2.03 2.36
N GLN A 39 10.09 -2.69 1.66
CA GLN A 39 11.07 -2.03 0.80
C GLN A 39 10.38 -1.33 -0.37
N LEU A 40 9.41 -1.99 -0.99
CA LEU A 40 8.66 -1.41 -2.10
C LEU A 40 7.89 -0.16 -1.66
N GLY A 41 7.21 -0.23 -0.52
CA GLY A 41 6.46 0.87 0.05
C GLY A 41 7.35 2.09 0.37
N ALA A 42 8.56 1.86 0.88
CA ALA A 42 9.53 2.94 1.11
C ALA A 42 10.01 3.58 -0.21
N GLU A 43 10.30 2.77 -1.23
CA GLU A 43 10.75 3.24 -2.55
C GLU A 43 9.70 4.07 -3.29
N ILE A 44 8.42 3.72 -3.15
CA ILE A 44 7.31 4.48 -3.74
C ILE A 44 6.84 5.65 -2.85
N GLY A 45 7.50 5.89 -1.72
CA GLY A 45 7.34 7.09 -0.89
C GLY A 45 6.33 6.98 0.26
N LEU A 46 5.90 5.78 0.64
CA LEU A 46 5.02 5.61 1.81
C LEU A 46 5.78 5.86 3.11
N SER A 47 5.09 6.46 4.08
CA SER A 47 5.63 6.67 5.42
C SER A 47 5.78 5.35 6.18
N ILE A 48 6.76 5.28 7.08
CA ILE A 48 6.98 4.13 7.98
C ILE A 48 5.69 3.79 8.76
N ALA A 49 4.96 4.81 9.23
CA ALA A 49 3.70 4.61 9.94
C ALA A 49 2.63 3.88 9.10
N ASN A 50 2.55 4.17 7.79
CA ASN A 50 1.67 3.42 6.89
C ASN A 50 2.12 1.97 6.77
N LEU A 51 3.42 1.71 6.63
CA LEU A 51 3.96 0.36 6.48
C LEU A 51 3.75 -0.50 7.72
N GLU A 52 3.96 0.06 8.91
CA GLU A 52 3.68 -0.62 10.18
C GLU A 52 2.20 -0.96 10.33
N ASN A 53 1.30 -0.02 9.96
CA ASN A 53 -0.14 -0.27 9.98
C ASN A 53 -0.55 -1.40 9.01
N ILE A 54 -0.01 -1.41 7.79
CA ILE A 54 -0.26 -2.48 6.80
C ILE A 54 0.22 -3.83 7.33
N GLN A 55 1.41 -3.87 7.93
CA GLN A 55 1.97 -5.09 8.51
C GLN A 55 1.09 -5.63 9.65
N SER A 56 0.56 -4.74 10.50
CA SER A 56 -0.34 -5.15 11.59
C SER A 56 -1.71 -5.63 11.10
N ASN A 57 -2.25 -5.05 10.03
CA ASN A 57 -3.59 -5.36 9.53
C ASN A 57 -3.64 -6.66 8.72
N ASN A 58 -2.55 -6.99 8.02
CA ASN A 58 -2.46 -8.16 7.15
C ASN A 58 -1.33 -9.09 7.62
N TYR A 59 -1.26 -9.33 8.93
CA TYR A 59 -0.23 -10.18 9.49
C TYR A 59 -0.26 -11.57 8.82
N GLN A 60 0.88 -12.00 8.25
CA GLN A 60 1.10 -13.26 7.49
C GLN A 60 0.61 -13.30 6.03
N ASP A 61 -0.21 -12.36 5.57
CA ASP A 61 -0.65 -12.33 4.16
C ASP A 61 0.20 -11.34 3.34
N LEU A 62 1.25 -11.85 2.71
CA LEU A 62 2.16 -11.06 1.89
C LEU A 62 1.45 -10.44 0.66
N ALA A 63 0.48 -11.15 0.07
CA ALA A 63 -0.25 -10.63 -1.08
C ALA A 63 -1.15 -9.47 -0.67
N ALA A 64 -1.86 -9.60 0.46
CA ALA A 64 -2.66 -8.51 1.02
C ALA A 64 -1.79 -7.30 1.43
N GLN A 65 -0.62 -7.54 2.03
CA GLN A 65 0.34 -6.46 2.34
C GLN A 65 0.81 -5.71 1.09
N ASN A 66 1.22 -6.44 0.05
CA ASN A 66 1.64 -5.83 -1.22
C ASN A 66 0.49 -5.07 -1.88
N LYS A 67 -0.73 -5.64 -1.87
CA LYS A 67 -1.92 -4.98 -2.40
C LYS A 67 -2.18 -3.67 -1.67
N GLU A 68 -2.19 -3.68 -0.34
CA GLU A 68 -2.49 -2.46 0.43
C GLU A 68 -1.42 -1.37 0.23
N VAL A 69 -0.14 -1.73 0.13
CA VAL A 69 0.94 -0.80 -0.24
C VAL A 69 0.66 -0.14 -1.59
N LEU A 70 0.33 -0.93 -2.62
CA LEU A 70 0.07 -0.42 -3.96
C LEU A 70 -1.17 0.47 -4.02
N PHE A 71 -2.24 0.11 -3.30
CA PHE A 71 -3.47 0.89 -3.25
C PHE A 71 -3.27 2.23 -2.51
N ILE A 72 -2.60 2.22 -1.35
CA ILE A 72 -2.32 3.45 -0.61
C ILE A 72 -1.45 4.39 -1.45
N TRP A 73 -0.42 3.87 -2.11
CA TRP A 73 0.44 4.67 -2.99
C TRP A 73 -0.34 5.28 -4.15
N ARG A 74 -1.25 4.53 -4.78
CA ARG A 74 -2.08 5.06 -5.87
C ARG A 74 -3.06 6.13 -5.41
N GLU A 75 -3.61 6.01 -4.20
CA GLU A 75 -4.51 7.01 -3.64
C GLU A 75 -3.76 8.24 -3.08
N ASP A 76 -2.44 8.14 -2.91
CA ASP A 76 -1.61 9.26 -2.47
C ASP A 76 -1.55 10.35 -3.54
N ARG A 77 -2.07 11.53 -3.21
CA ARG A 77 -2.13 12.68 -4.13
C ARG A 77 -0.84 13.49 -4.16
N THR A 78 0.13 13.18 -3.31
CA THR A 78 1.41 13.89 -3.23
C THR A 78 2.38 13.48 -4.32
N VAL A 79 2.27 12.25 -4.81
CA VAL A 79 3.09 11.68 -5.88
C VAL A 79 2.19 11.22 -7.01
N LYS A 80 2.60 11.43 -8.27
CA LYS A 80 1.86 10.89 -9.42
C LYS A 80 2.14 9.37 -9.50
N PRO A 81 1.15 8.49 -9.28
CA PRO A 81 1.40 7.06 -9.16
C PRO A 81 1.43 6.41 -10.54
N THR A 82 2.51 6.61 -11.30
CA THR A 82 2.62 6.08 -12.66
C THR A 82 3.29 4.71 -12.71
N LEU A 83 3.04 3.96 -13.78
CA LEU A 83 3.73 2.71 -14.07
C LEU A 83 5.26 2.90 -14.10
N GLN A 84 5.76 4.05 -14.53
CA GLN A 84 7.19 4.38 -14.48
C GLN A 84 7.75 4.34 -13.06
N VAL A 85 7.08 5.00 -12.11
CA VAL A 85 7.51 5.03 -10.70
C VAL A 85 7.50 3.62 -10.12
N LEU A 86 6.45 2.85 -10.42
CA LEU A 86 6.33 1.47 -9.97
C LEU A 86 7.42 0.56 -10.55
N VAL A 87 7.72 0.66 -11.86
CA VAL A 87 8.82 -0.06 -12.50
C VAL A 87 10.14 0.28 -11.84
N GLN A 88 10.41 1.57 -11.62
CA GLN A 88 11.65 2.02 -11.01
C GLN A 88 11.80 1.46 -9.58
N ALA A 89 10.74 1.53 -8.78
CA ALA A 89 10.75 0.97 -7.43
C ALA A 89 10.99 -0.54 -7.42
N LEU A 90 10.32 -1.30 -8.31
CA LEU A 90 10.52 -2.74 -8.47
C LEU A 90 11.95 -3.11 -8.89
N VAL A 91 12.59 -2.28 -9.71
CA VAL A 91 14.00 -2.44 -10.07
C VAL A 91 14.91 -2.17 -8.86
N ASN A 92 14.65 -1.09 -8.11
CA ASN A 92 15.46 -0.72 -6.94
C ASN A 92 15.45 -1.79 -5.85
N VAL A 93 14.31 -2.45 -5.63
CA VAL A 93 14.15 -3.55 -4.67
C VAL A 93 14.58 -4.92 -5.21
N GLY A 94 15.13 -4.99 -6.42
CA GLY A 94 15.72 -6.21 -6.99
C GLY A 94 14.71 -7.23 -7.54
N ARG A 95 13.42 -6.88 -7.72
CA ARG A 95 12.45 -7.74 -8.43
C ARG A 95 12.54 -7.58 -9.94
N GLY A 96 12.93 -6.39 -10.41
CA GLY A 96 12.96 -6.06 -11.83
C GLY A 96 11.56 -5.94 -12.44
N ALA A 97 11.48 -5.43 -13.67
CA ALA A 97 10.21 -5.13 -14.33
C ALA A 97 9.43 -6.39 -14.79
N HIS A 98 10.00 -7.59 -14.66
CA HIS A 98 9.42 -8.81 -15.21
C HIS A 98 8.07 -9.18 -14.58
N CYS A 99 7.88 -8.94 -13.27
CA CYS A 99 6.62 -9.22 -12.58
C CYS A 99 5.48 -8.37 -13.17
N LEU A 100 5.77 -7.11 -13.48
CA LEU A 100 4.79 -6.21 -14.08
C LEU A 100 4.53 -6.53 -15.55
N GLN A 101 5.55 -6.96 -16.31
CA GLN A 101 5.36 -7.40 -17.69
C GLN A 101 4.40 -8.58 -17.79
N GLU A 102 4.54 -9.57 -16.90
CA GLU A 102 3.67 -10.73 -16.93
C GLU A 102 2.20 -10.37 -16.64
N VAL A 103 1.97 -9.42 -15.74
CA VAL A 103 0.64 -8.88 -15.49
C VAL A 103 0.11 -8.12 -16.72
N LEU A 104 0.92 -7.24 -17.30
CA LEU A 104 0.51 -6.41 -18.45
C LEU A 104 0.26 -7.21 -19.73
N LYS A 105 0.79 -8.43 -19.87
CA LYS A 105 0.43 -9.34 -20.97
C LYS A 105 -0.96 -9.96 -20.81
N ASN A 106 -1.40 -10.14 -19.56
CA ASN A 106 -2.65 -10.81 -19.21
C ASN A 106 -3.79 -9.83 -18.95
N VAL A 107 -3.49 -8.54 -18.79
CA VAL A 107 -4.45 -7.45 -18.63
C VAL A 107 -4.63 -6.73 -19.96
N ASP A 108 -5.88 -6.47 -20.35
CA ASP A 108 -6.16 -5.71 -21.57
C ASP A 108 -5.62 -4.27 -21.44
N LEU A 109 -4.58 -3.96 -22.21
CA LEU A 109 -3.92 -2.64 -22.21
C LEU A 109 -4.85 -1.51 -22.71
N ASN A 110 -5.97 -1.84 -23.37
CA ASN A 110 -6.99 -0.84 -23.73
C ASN A 110 -7.68 -0.26 -22.48
N THR A 111 -7.70 -1.00 -21.38
CA THR A 111 -8.27 -0.57 -20.10
C THR A 111 -7.41 0.52 -19.42
N LEU A 112 -6.09 0.54 -19.67
CA LEU A 112 -5.18 1.58 -19.16
C LEU A 112 -5.40 2.95 -19.81
N ARG A 113 -5.95 3.00 -21.03
CA ARG A 113 -6.18 4.23 -21.80
C ARG A 113 -7.55 4.87 -21.51
N GLY A 114 -8.47 4.12 -20.88
CA GLY A 114 -9.88 4.48 -20.74
C GLY A 114 -10.23 5.50 -19.66
N SER A 115 -9.35 5.77 -18.69
CA SER A 115 -9.68 6.66 -17.56
C SER A 115 -9.36 8.13 -17.84
N LYS A 116 -10.00 8.71 -18.86
CA LYS A 116 -10.32 10.15 -18.80
C LYS A 116 -11.49 10.30 -17.83
N GLU A 117 -11.17 10.77 -16.62
CA GLU A 117 -12.06 11.43 -15.67
C GLU A 117 -13.51 10.89 -15.57
N VAL A 118 -13.74 10.05 -14.57
CA VAL A 118 -15.05 9.99 -13.92
C VAL A 118 -14.82 10.10 -12.43
N GLY A 119 -15.03 11.30 -11.91
CA GLY A 119 -15.05 11.56 -10.48
C GLY A 119 -16.17 10.75 -9.81
N GLY A 120 -15.89 10.21 -8.62
CA GLY A 120 -16.94 9.55 -7.86
C GLY A 120 -16.46 8.88 -6.58
N ARG A 121 -16.52 9.65 -5.48
CA ARG A 121 -16.79 9.21 -4.09
C ARG A 121 -15.78 8.19 -3.51
N GLY A 122 -14.86 8.55 -2.61
CA GLY A 122 -15.15 9.27 -1.38
C GLY A 122 -15.87 8.38 -0.37
N ALA A 123 -15.17 7.42 0.23
CA ALA A 123 -15.62 6.74 1.45
C ALA A 123 -14.41 6.41 2.35
N ILE A 124 -13.97 7.41 3.10
CA ILE A 124 -13.14 7.21 4.30
C ILE A 124 -14.10 6.77 5.42
N PRO A 125 -13.97 5.59 6.04
CA PRO A 125 -14.68 5.32 7.28
C PRO A 125 -14.05 6.15 8.41
N LYS A 126 -14.60 7.35 8.62
CA LYS A 126 -14.50 8.04 9.91
C LYS A 126 -15.45 7.31 10.87
N LYS A 127 -14.95 6.66 11.92
CA LYS A 127 -15.39 6.79 13.32
C LYS A 127 -14.64 5.78 14.22
N LEU A 128 -13.63 6.26 14.93
CA LEU A 128 -13.45 5.89 16.34
C LEU A 128 -13.33 7.19 17.14
N LYS A 129 -14.44 7.58 17.78
CA LYS A 129 -14.43 8.55 18.88
C LYS A 129 -13.89 7.81 20.09
N ASN A 130 -12.66 8.11 20.49
CA ASN A 130 -12.19 7.79 21.83
C ASN A 130 -12.52 8.99 22.72
N THR A 131 -13.64 8.90 23.46
CA THR A 131 -13.98 9.88 24.49
C THR A 131 -13.22 9.53 25.75
N SER A 132 -12.16 10.29 25.99
CA SER A 132 -11.54 10.44 27.30
C SER A 132 -12.53 11.16 28.22
N GLU A 133 -13.11 10.45 29.18
CA GLU A 133 -13.71 11.05 30.38
C GLU A 133 -13.01 10.48 31.63
N GLN A 134 -12.12 11.30 32.18
CA GLN A 134 -11.81 11.27 33.61
C GLN A 134 -13.01 11.85 34.38
N LYS A 135 -13.45 11.23 35.48
CA LYS A 135 -13.53 11.77 36.87
C LYS A 135 -14.28 10.78 37.82
N PRO A 136 -14.41 11.02 39.15
CA PRO A 136 -13.51 10.52 40.19
C PRO A 136 -14.18 9.61 41.26
N HIS A 137 -13.31 9.04 42.11
CA HIS A 137 -13.45 8.82 43.56
C HIS A 137 -14.82 8.43 44.14
N SER A 138 -14.91 7.22 44.68
CA SER A 138 -15.80 6.92 45.81
C SER A 138 -15.20 5.85 46.71
N GLN A 139 -14.86 6.27 47.92
CA GLN A 139 -14.56 5.43 49.08
C GLN A 139 -15.72 4.48 49.35
N LYS A 140 -15.43 3.21 49.62
CA LYS A 140 -16.33 2.37 50.41
C LYS A 140 -15.53 1.58 51.45
N LYS A 141 -15.74 1.99 52.70
CA LYS A 141 -15.26 1.35 53.92
C LYS A 141 -15.76 -0.09 53.97
N GLY A 142 -14.87 -1.03 54.24
CA GLY A 142 -15.19 -2.43 54.53
C GLY A 142 -14.47 -2.85 55.80
N SER A 143 -15.15 -2.72 56.94
CA SER A 143 -14.73 -3.24 58.23
C SER A 143 -14.50 -4.75 58.17
N LYS A 144 -13.31 -5.22 58.52
CA LYS A 144 -13.09 -6.61 58.94
C LYS A 144 -12.81 -6.60 60.45
N LYS A 145 -13.78 -7.11 61.21
CA LYS A 145 -13.64 -7.46 62.62
C LYS A 145 -12.66 -8.63 62.72
N CYS A 146 -11.65 -8.48 63.56
CA CYS A 146 -10.86 -9.60 64.07
C CYS A 146 -11.69 -10.35 65.11
N SER A 147 -11.84 -11.65 64.94
CA SER A 147 -12.16 -12.60 66.01
C SER A 147 -11.53 -13.93 65.63
N ILE A 148 -10.42 -14.27 66.27
CA ILE A 148 -9.97 -15.65 66.44
C ILE A 148 -9.51 -15.77 67.89
N ALA A 149 -9.94 -16.89 68.46
CA ALA A 149 -9.85 -17.32 69.85
C ALA A 149 -8.43 -17.59 70.33
#